data_AF-A0A257R5T6-F1
#
_entry.id   AF-A0A257R5T6-F1
#
_cell.length_a   1.000
_cell.length_b   1.000
_cell.length_c   1.000
_cell.angle_alpha   90.00
_cell.angle_beta   90.00
_cell.angle_gamma   90.00
#
_symmetry.space_group_name_H-M   'P 1'
#
loop_
_entity.id
_entity.type
_entity.pdbx_description
1 polymer ?
#
loop_
_entity_poly.entity_id
_entity_poly.type
_entity_poly.pdbx_seq_one_letter_code
_entity_poly.pdbx_strand_id
1 'polypeptide(L)' 'MAAPDHSAPLGRFLDALPRELAVSFSDAQLRAIELHFGMRHRPTHMIDWRRRLGFGRLRLYFVLLVGRDRHPA' A
#
# COMPACT_ATOMS: atom_id res chain seq x y z
N MET A 1 0.16 8.65 28.50
CA MET A 1 0.98 7.87 27.57
C MET A 1 0.59 8.31 26.18
N ALA A 2 1.47 8.96 25.43
CA ALA A 2 1.15 9.44 24.08
C ALA A 2 0.86 8.22 23.19
N ALA A 3 -0.22 8.27 22.40
CA ALA A 3 -0.49 7.23 21.43
C ALA A 3 0.73 7.11 20.49
N PRO A 4 1.19 5.89 20.16
CA PRO A 4 2.29 5.72 19.23
C PRO A 4 1.94 6.42 17.92
N ASP A 5 2.89 7.18 17.38
CA ASP A 5 2.69 7.97 16.18
C ASP A 5 2.51 7.01 14.99
N HIS A 6 1.27 6.77 14.60
CA HIS A 6 0.90 5.83 13.55
C HIS A 6 1.25 6.40 12.18
N SER A 7 1.72 5.56 11.26
CA SER A 7 1.87 6.00 9.86
C SER A 7 0.55 6.50 9.27
N ALA A 8 0.62 7.47 8.36
CA ALA A 8 -0.56 8.08 7.73
C ALA A 8 -1.55 7.08 7.08
N PRO A 9 -1.14 5.92 6.52
CA PRO A 9 -2.07 4.89 6.07
C PRO A 9 -2.79 4.17 7.23
N LEU A 10 -2.07 3.88 8.32
CA LEU A 10 -2.64 3.22 9.49
C LEU A 10 -3.65 4.13 10.19
N GLY A 11 -3.35 5.43 10.34
CA GLY A 11 -4.29 6.41 10.88
C GLY A 11 -5.61 6.45 10.09
N ARG A 12 -5.53 6.61 8.77
CA ARG A 12 -6.72 6.60 7.88
C ARG A 12 -7.51 5.30 7.93
N PHE A 13 -6.83 4.17 8.14
CA PHE A 13 -7.49 2.88 8.32
C PHE A 13 -8.29 2.86 9.63
N LEU A 14 -7.69 3.29 10.74
CA LEU A 14 -8.35 3.32 12.05
C LEU A 14 -9.53 4.31 12.07
N ASP A 15 -9.41 5.46 11.41
CA ASP A 15 -10.49 6.45 11.28
C ASP A 15 -11.72 5.93 10.53
N ALA A 16 -11.54 4.93 9.65
CA ALA A 16 -12.64 4.32 8.89
C ALA A 16 -13.39 3.23 9.67
N LEU A 17 -12.88 2.80 10.83
CA LEU A 17 -13.48 1.73 11.62
C LEU A 17 -14.42 2.29 12.70
N PRO A 18 -15.43 1.51 13.12
CA PRO A 18 -16.13 1.79 14.37
C PRO A 18 -15.14 1.91 15.54
N ARG A 19 -15.35 2.91 16.41
CA ARG A 19 -14.42 3.24 17.50
C ARG A 19 -14.04 2.03 18.35
N GLU A 20 -15.01 1.21 18.71
CA GLU A 20 -14.81 0.02 19.55
C GLU A 20 -13.85 -0.99 18.91
N LEU A 21 -13.90 -1.14 17.59
CA LEU A 21 -13.01 -2.01 16.85
C LEU A 21 -11.61 -1.38 16.71
N ALA A 22 -11.53 -0.08 16.43
CA ALA A 22 -10.25 0.63 16.28
C ALA A 22 -9.37 0.54 17.53
N VAL A 23 -9.97 0.60 18.72
CA VAL A 23 -9.25 0.50 20.01
C VAL A 23 -9.03 -0.94 20.48
N SER A 24 -9.63 -1.93 19.81
CA SER A 24 -9.51 -3.35 20.19
C SER A 24 -8.21 -4.00 19.71
N PHE A 25 -7.49 -3.37 18.77
CA PHE A 25 -6.26 -3.93 18.24
C PHE A 25 -5.12 -3.82 19.24
N SER A 26 -4.34 -4.90 19.36
CA SER A 26 -3.08 -4.89 20.09
C SER A 26 -1.97 -4.24 19.26
N ASP A 27 -0.91 -3.78 19.93
CA ASP A 27 0.26 -3.20 19.27
C ASP A 27 0.90 -4.13 18.23
N ALA A 28 0.91 -5.44 18.50
CA ALA A 28 1.42 -6.44 17.56
C ALA A 28 0.57 -6.53 16.28
N GLN A 29 -0.75 -6.44 16.42
CA GLN A 29 -1.68 -6.41 15.28
C GLN A 29 -1.53 -5.11 14.48
N LEU A 30 -1.44 -3.96 15.17
CA LEU A 30 -1.23 -2.67 14.52
C LEU A 30 0.08 -2.63 13.72
N ARG A 31 1.17 -3.18 14.27
CA ARG A 31 2.45 -3.32 13.56
C ARG A 31 2.35 -4.22 12.33
N ALA A 32 1.61 -5.32 12.41
CA ALA A 32 1.41 -6.20 11.26
C ALA A 32 0.61 -5.50 10.15
N ILE A 33 -0.42 -4.73 10.52
CA ILE A 33 -1.22 -3.91 9.60
C ILE A 33 -0.36 -2.80 8.98
N GLU A 34 0.49 -2.16 9.77
CA GLU A 34 1.43 -1.14 9.32
C GLU A 34 2.45 -1.69 8.32
N LEU A 35 3.03 -2.86 8.60
CA LEU A 35 3.90 -3.58 7.67
C LEU A 35 3.16 -3.92 6.36
N HIS A 36 1.89 -4.32 6.44
CA HIS A 36 1.09 -4.58 5.24
C HIS A 36 0.87 -3.32 4.39
N PHE A 37 0.68 -2.15 5.00
CA PHE A 37 0.63 -0.88 4.29
C PHE A 37 1.99 -0.47 3.72
N GLY A 38 3.08 -0.74 4.45
CA GLY A 38 4.46 -0.51 4.00
C GLY A 38 4.85 -1.40 2.81
N MET A 39 4.48 -2.69 2.81
CA MET A 39 4.67 -3.58 1.67
C MET A 39 3.79 -3.21 0.47
N ARG A 40 2.71 -2.46 0.71
CA ARG A 40 1.83 -1.89 -0.33
C ARG A 40 2.22 -0.49 -0.75
N HIS A 41 3.39 0.02 -0.37
CA HIS A 41 3.90 1.28 -0.91
C HIS A 41 4.07 1.12 -2.43
N ARG A 42 3.00 1.42 -3.17
CA ARG A 42 3.03 1.54 -4.62
C ARG A 42 3.97 2.69 -4.88
N PRO A 43 5.13 2.47 -5.51
CA PRO A 43 5.97 3.58 -5.94
C PRO A 43 5.05 4.53 -6.70
N THR A 44 5.13 5.82 -6.40
CA THR A 44 4.32 6.79 -7.15
C THR A 44 4.86 6.78 -8.57
N HIS A 45 4.17 6.06 -9.46
CA HIS A 45 4.55 5.97 -10.85
C HIS A 45 4.02 7.21 -11.56
N MET A 46 4.94 7.98 -12.13
CA MET A 46 4.61 9.06 -13.04
C MET A 46 3.99 8.51 -14.34
N ILE A 47 4.38 7.29 -14.72
CA ILE A 47 3.82 6.57 -15.87
C ILE A 47 3.44 5.16 -15.42
N ASP A 48 2.16 4.82 -15.52
CA ASP A 48 1.64 3.45 -15.43
C ASP A 48 0.92 3.11 -16.74
N TRP A 49 1.63 2.44 -17.65
CA TRP A 49 1.09 2.01 -18.93
C TRP A 49 1.00 0.51 -19.00
N ARG A 50 -0.22 0.00 -19.24
CA ARG A 50 -0.50 -1.44 -19.32
C ARG A 50 -1.23 -1.75 -20.62
N ARG A 51 -0.70 -2.69 -21.39
CA ARG A 51 -1.34 -3.19 -22.60
C ARG A 51 -1.39 -4.70 -22.61
N ARG A 52 -2.47 -5.23 -23.17
CA ARG A 52 -2.65 -6.66 -23.44
C ARG A 52 -2.68 -6.80 -24.95
N LEU A 53 -1.86 -7.70 -25.49
CA LEU A 53 -1.85 -8.04 -26.91
C LEU A 53 -2.27 -9.50 -27.05
N GLY A 54 -3.32 -9.73 -27.85
CA GLY A 54 -3.73 -11.07 -28.25
C GLY A 54 -3.23 -11.36 -29.66
N PHE A 55 -2.37 -12.35 -29.81
CA PHE A 55 -1.93 -12.86 -31.12
C PHE A 55 -2.36 -14.34 -31.22
N GLY A 56 -3.52 -14.59 -31.83
CA GLY A 56 -4.09 -15.94 -31.93
C GLY A 56 -4.36 -16.55 -30.55
N ARG A 57 -3.70 -17.67 -30.24
CA ARG A 57 -3.79 -18.34 -28.92
C ARG A 57 -2.86 -17.73 -27.85
N LEU A 58 -1.94 -16.85 -28.24
CA LEU A 58 -1.00 -16.22 -27.32
C LEU A 58 -1.63 -14.99 -26.68
N ARG A 59 -1.56 -14.89 -25.35
CA ARG A 59 -2.01 -13.73 -24.57
C ARG A 59 -0.81 -13.13 -23.87
N LEU A 60 -0.31 -12.01 -24.40
CA LEU A 60 0.82 -11.29 -23.83
C LEU A 60 0.33 -10.04 -23.11
N TYR A 61 1.03 -9.65 -22.05
CA TYR A 61 0.79 -8.39 -21.37
C TYR A 61 2.10 -7.63 -21.21
N PHE A 62 2.02 -6.32 -21.38
CA PHE A 62 3.12 -5.38 -21.28
C PHE A 62 2.77 -4.38 -20.20
N VAL A 63 3.74 -4.12 -19.31
CA VAL A 63 3.63 -3.12 -18.24
C VAL A 63 4.88 -2.26 -18.31
N LEU A 64 4.68 -0.94 -18.42
CA LEU A 64 5.72 0.06 -18.26
C LEU A 64 5.37 0.90 -17.04
N LEU A 65 6.22 0.80 -16.02
CA LEU A 65 6.15 1.62 -14.82
C LEU A 65 7.37 2.54 -14.79
N VAL A 66 7.14 3.84 -14.72
CA VAL A 66 8.20 4.84 -14.51
C VAL A 66 7.81 5.69 -13.32
N GLY A 67 8.68 5.77 -12.31
CA GLY A 67 8.46 6.57 -11.10
C GLY A 67 9.78 7.09 -10.57
N ARG A 68 9.71 8.10 -9.70
CA ARG A 68 10.90 8.54 -8.95
C ARG A 68 11.08 7.62 -7.77
N ASP A 69 12.24 6.97 -7.69
CA ASP A 69 12.65 6.35 -6.45
C ASP A 69 12.96 7.46 -5.42
N ARG A 70 12.38 7.34 -4.24
CA ARG A 70 12.58 8.27 -3.12
C ARG A 70 13.36 7.62 -1.98
N HIS A 71 13.80 6.39 -2.16
CA HIS A 71 14.67 5.75 -1.20
C HIS A 71 16.09 6.35 -1.33
N PRO A 72 16.70 6.85 -0.24
CA PRO A 72 18.14 7.10 -0.24
C PRO A 72 18.85 5.77 -0.48
N ALA A 73 19.86 5.80 -1.34
CA ALA A 73 20.76 4.68 -1.62
C ALA A 73 21.59 4.30 -0.39
#